data_AF-A0A915KNN2-F1
#
_entry.id   AF-A0A915KNN2-F1
#
_cell.length_a   1.000
_cell.length_b   1.000
_cell.length_c   1.000
_cell.angle_alpha   90.00
_cell.angle_beta   90.00
_cell.angle_gamma   90.00
#
_symmetry.space_group_name_H-M   'P 1'
#
loop_
_entity.id
_entity.type
_entity.pdbx_description
1 polymer ?
#
loop_
_entity_poly.entity_id
_entity_poly.type
_entity_poly.pdbx_seq_one_letter_code
_entity_poly.pdbx_strand_id
1 'polypeptide(L)'
;MTCDSGTAKALVENLLNDLRLLSSEAKKYGQVRESCETAIMKLRGVSATLSTDKLSNHRIFSGISVDLIQPFSLALKSKQPKSVQIALTALQRLISHEIFDVNLARYLVDDLWILMENEIEELRILQTMTLLGNYSSYVTGEVLAKSLVICFRLNFAKDPLVINTASATVRQLVAQVYERCSQQNGVVKNHGIVAQKVLGRNAPTTLSSTEADAFMLFQDLCRLVNAEPPYWLLGITEMTRTLGLDLLDSILMQNPDVFSQKPEFIFILKELVCPLVVKLFSPNLKYGQKQLHGQLMAGPNSTENVSSRAMDKPYFPIVLRLNRLVLTLILRYHRVLSTECEIFLSLLLKFLDQDKIDWYRALAIETVYKIVKKKELLKYFCDTYDSKPYSTK
;
A
#
# COMPACT_ATOMS: atom_id res chain seq x y z
N MET A 1 11.79 -10.70 -19.24
CA MET A 1 12.67 -11.77 -19.76
C MET A 1 11.80 -12.69 -20.60
N THR A 2 11.99 -12.69 -21.92
CA THR A 2 11.03 -13.17 -22.92
C THR A 2 11.26 -14.64 -23.33
N CYS A 3 10.18 -15.41 -23.44
CA CYS A 3 10.13 -16.85 -23.77
C CYS A 3 11.10 -17.32 -24.88
N ASP A 4 11.97 -18.28 -24.56
CA ASP A 4 12.61 -19.16 -25.54
C ASP A 4 11.58 -20.12 -26.16
N SER A 5 11.81 -20.63 -27.38
CA SER A 5 10.84 -21.49 -28.08
C SER A 5 10.47 -22.76 -27.29
N GLY A 6 11.41 -23.29 -26.49
CA GLY A 6 11.15 -24.39 -25.55
C GLY A 6 10.19 -24.01 -24.41
N THR A 7 10.30 -22.78 -23.89
CA THR A 7 9.39 -22.27 -22.85
C THR A 7 7.99 -21.98 -23.40
N ALA A 8 7.89 -21.53 -24.66
CA ALA A 8 6.61 -21.29 -25.31
C ALA A 8 5.83 -22.59 -25.58
N LYS A 9 6.52 -23.67 -26.00
CA LYS A 9 5.90 -24.99 -26.17
C LYS A 9 5.45 -25.59 -24.83
N ALA A 10 6.30 -25.51 -23.80
CA ALA A 10 5.94 -25.95 -22.46
C ALA A 10 4.74 -25.18 -21.90
N LEU A 11 4.65 -23.87 -22.16
CA LEU A 11 3.49 -23.06 -21.78
C LEU A 11 2.21 -23.54 -22.46
N VAL A 12 2.24 -23.82 -23.77
CA VAL A 12 1.07 -24.33 -24.50
C VAL A 12 0.63 -25.69 -23.98
N GLU A 13 1.55 -26.60 -23.70
CA GLU A 13 1.23 -27.92 -23.13
C GLU A 13 0.60 -27.78 -21.74
N ASN A 14 1.15 -26.92 -20.89
CA ASN A 14 0.62 -26.65 -19.56
C ASN A 14 -0.79 -26.04 -19.64
N LEU A 15 -1.02 -25.06 -20.51
CA LEU A 15 -2.34 -24.45 -20.71
C LEU A 15 -3.36 -25.44 -21.27
N LEU A 16 -2.95 -26.30 -22.20
CA LEU A 16 -3.82 -27.36 -22.73
C LEU A 16 -4.22 -28.35 -21.63
N ASN A 17 -3.29 -28.69 -20.72
CA ASN A 17 -3.60 -29.53 -19.57
C ASN A 17 -4.56 -28.84 -18.60
N ASP A 18 -4.33 -27.56 -18.28
CA ASP A 18 -5.22 -26.78 -17.40
C ASP A 18 -6.63 -26.68 -17.98
N LEU A 19 -6.78 -26.42 -19.28
CA LEU A 19 -8.09 -26.35 -19.95
C LEU A 19 -8.82 -27.70 -19.98
N ARG A 20 -8.10 -28.82 -20.13
CA ARG A 20 -8.69 -30.16 -20.06
C ARG A 20 -9.18 -30.47 -18.65
N LEU A 21 -8.36 -30.18 -17.63
CA LEU A 21 -8.74 -30.33 -16.22
C LEU A 21 -9.95 -29.45 -15.90
N LEU A 22 -9.93 -28.19 -16.32
CA LEU A 22 -11.03 -27.26 -16.11
C LEU A 22 -12.33 -27.73 -16.79
N SER A 23 -12.26 -28.20 -18.03
CA SER A 23 -13.40 -28.79 -18.76
C SER A 23 -13.96 -30.02 -18.03
N SER A 24 -13.09 -30.86 -17.46
CA SER A 24 -13.50 -32.06 -16.73
C SER A 24 -14.18 -31.77 -15.38
N GLU A 25 -13.77 -30.69 -14.71
CA GLU A 25 -14.37 -30.22 -13.46
C GLU A 25 -15.67 -29.42 -13.71
N ALA A 26 -15.78 -28.75 -14.85
CA ALA A 26 -16.93 -27.93 -15.23
C ALA A 26 -18.14 -28.72 -15.79
N LYS A 27 -18.33 -30.00 -15.43
CA LYS A 27 -19.43 -30.84 -15.97
C LYS A 27 -20.83 -30.24 -15.83
N LYS A 28 -21.06 -29.43 -14.79
CA LYS A 28 -22.34 -28.75 -14.51
C LYS A 28 -22.45 -27.35 -15.10
N TYR A 29 -21.38 -26.82 -15.69
CA TYR A 29 -21.31 -25.46 -16.25
C TYR A 29 -21.01 -25.53 -17.76
N GLY A 30 -22.05 -25.76 -18.56
CA GLY A 30 -21.92 -25.95 -20.01
C GLY A 30 -21.15 -24.84 -20.72
N GLN A 31 -21.35 -23.58 -20.32
CA GLN A 31 -20.65 -22.42 -20.88
C GLN A 31 -19.13 -22.44 -20.64
N VAL A 32 -18.69 -22.90 -19.46
CA VAL A 32 -17.25 -23.03 -19.15
C VAL A 32 -16.64 -24.12 -20.03
N ARG A 33 -17.36 -25.25 -20.19
CA ARG A 33 -16.91 -26.35 -21.04
C ARG A 33 -16.77 -25.95 -22.52
N GLU A 34 -17.78 -25.28 -23.08
CA GLU A 34 -17.77 -24.81 -24.47
C GLU A 34 -16.65 -23.80 -24.73
N SER A 35 -16.43 -22.88 -23.77
CA SER A 35 -15.32 -21.93 -23.84
C SER A 35 -13.95 -22.63 -23.77
N CYS A 36 -13.80 -23.66 -22.92
CA CYS A 36 -12.59 -24.48 -22.86
C CYS A 36 -12.33 -25.22 -24.18
N GLU A 37 -13.36 -25.82 -24.81
CA GLU A 37 -13.22 -26.53 -26.08
C GLU A 37 -12.79 -25.58 -27.22
N THR A 38 -13.37 -24.37 -27.25
CA THR A 38 -13.00 -23.31 -28.18
C THR A 38 -11.54 -22.86 -27.98
N ALA A 39 -11.13 -22.63 -26.73
CA ALA A 39 -9.77 -22.25 -26.39
C ALA A 39 -8.75 -23.35 -26.73
N ILE A 40 -9.09 -24.63 -26.51
CA ILE A 40 -8.25 -25.79 -26.88
C ILE A 40 -8.04 -25.87 -28.39
N MET A 41 -9.09 -25.66 -29.19
CA MET A 41 -9.00 -25.65 -30.66
C MET A 41 -8.04 -24.56 -31.14
N LYS A 42 -8.17 -23.35 -30.60
CA LYS A 42 -7.29 -22.21 -30.93
C LYS A 42 -5.85 -22.45 -30.47
N LEU A 43 -5.62 -22.96 -29.26
CA LEU A 43 -4.28 -23.30 -28.76
C LEU A 43 -3.57 -24.37 -29.59
N ARG A 44 -4.31 -25.35 -30.12
CA ARG A 44 -3.76 -26.35 -31.05
C ARG A 44 -3.31 -25.71 -32.37
N GLY A 45 -4.10 -24.76 -32.89
CA GLY A 45 -3.72 -23.97 -34.06
C GLY A 45 -2.46 -23.13 -33.82
N VAL A 46 -2.33 -22.53 -32.64
CA VAL A 46 -1.12 -21.80 -32.23
C VAL A 46 0.09 -22.72 -32.13
N SER A 47 -0.07 -23.90 -31.52
CA SER A 47 1.01 -24.90 -31.40
C SER A 47 1.62 -25.26 -32.75
N ALA A 48 0.77 -25.38 -33.79
CA ALA A 48 1.20 -25.64 -35.16
C ALA A 48 1.90 -24.45 -35.83
N THR A 49 1.69 -23.23 -35.34
CA THR A 49 2.21 -21.96 -35.91
C THR A 49 3.40 -21.41 -35.12
N LEU A 50 3.79 -22.06 -34.01
CA LEU A 50 4.93 -21.66 -33.20
C LEU A 50 6.22 -21.70 -34.03
N SER A 51 6.87 -20.54 -34.14
CA SER A 51 8.13 -20.39 -34.87
C SER A 51 9.31 -20.26 -33.91
N THR A 52 10.55 -20.33 -34.42
CA THR A 52 11.77 -20.09 -33.62
C THR A 52 11.92 -18.62 -33.20
N ASP A 53 11.16 -17.71 -33.80
CA ASP A 53 11.24 -16.28 -33.55
C ASP A 53 10.39 -15.86 -32.32
N LYS A 54 10.98 -15.03 -31.46
CA LYS A 54 10.44 -14.69 -30.12
C LYS A 54 9.31 -13.66 -30.20
N LEU A 55 9.42 -12.72 -31.12
CA LEU A 55 8.45 -11.61 -31.27
C LEU A 55 7.15 -12.08 -31.93
N SER A 56 7.23 -13.01 -32.87
CA SER A 56 6.06 -13.60 -33.53
C SER A 56 5.21 -14.39 -32.54
N ASN A 57 5.84 -15.22 -31.70
CA ASN A 57 5.13 -16.01 -30.68
C ASN A 57 4.41 -15.10 -29.68
N HIS A 58 5.07 -14.04 -29.18
CA HIS A 58 4.42 -13.07 -28.28
C HIS A 58 3.21 -12.38 -28.91
N ARG A 59 3.31 -11.96 -30.18
CA ARG A 59 2.19 -11.35 -30.93
C ARG A 59 1.04 -12.32 -31.17
N ILE A 60 1.34 -13.59 -31.46
CA ILE A 60 0.31 -14.62 -31.64
C ILE A 60 -0.45 -14.88 -30.33
N PHE A 61 0.26 -14.99 -29.20
CA PHE A 61 -0.38 -15.14 -27.90
C PHE A 61 -1.17 -13.89 -27.49
N SER A 62 -0.63 -12.70 -27.74
CA SER A 62 -1.32 -11.43 -27.49
C SER A 62 -2.62 -11.32 -28.30
N GLY A 63 -2.62 -11.74 -29.57
CA GLY A 63 -3.81 -11.72 -30.43
C GLY A 63 -4.92 -12.71 -30.04
N ILE A 64 -4.60 -13.76 -29.28
CA ILE A 64 -5.55 -14.80 -28.85
C ILE A 64 -5.83 -14.70 -27.34
N SER A 65 -5.18 -13.77 -26.64
CA SER A 65 -5.22 -13.60 -25.18
C SER A 65 -6.64 -13.50 -24.62
N VAL A 66 -7.54 -12.77 -25.29
CA VAL A 66 -8.94 -12.60 -24.86
C VAL A 66 -9.69 -13.94 -24.85
N ASP A 67 -9.57 -14.71 -25.92
CA ASP A 67 -10.21 -16.03 -26.05
C ASP A 67 -9.62 -17.06 -25.08
N LEU A 68 -8.32 -16.94 -24.76
CA LEU A 68 -7.65 -17.82 -23.80
C LEU A 68 -8.06 -17.55 -22.36
N ILE A 69 -8.34 -16.29 -22.03
CA ILE A 69 -8.69 -15.88 -20.68
C ILE A 69 -10.19 -16.09 -20.38
N GLN A 70 -11.05 -16.01 -21.40
CA GLN A 70 -12.50 -16.23 -21.26
C GLN A 70 -12.88 -17.50 -20.46
N PRO A 71 -12.36 -18.71 -20.76
CA PRO A 71 -12.72 -19.91 -20.00
C PRO A 71 -12.29 -19.80 -18.53
N PHE A 72 -11.15 -19.19 -18.27
CA PHE A 72 -10.66 -18.96 -16.91
C PHE A 72 -11.52 -17.93 -16.17
N SER A 73 -11.88 -16.80 -16.80
CA SER A 73 -12.79 -15.80 -16.20
C SER A 73 -14.16 -16.40 -15.87
N LEU A 74 -14.73 -17.21 -16.77
CA LEU A 74 -15.98 -17.93 -16.50
C LEU A 74 -15.84 -18.94 -15.35
N ALA A 75 -14.68 -19.60 -15.24
CA ALA A 75 -14.39 -20.48 -14.12
C ALA A 75 -14.29 -19.72 -12.79
N LEU A 76 -13.67 -18.52 -12.77
CA LEU A 76 -13.67 -17.66 -11.58
C LEU A 76 -15.10 -17.29 -11.17
N LYS A 77 -15.95 -16.93 -12.13
CA LYS A 77 -17.36 -16.60 -11.91
C LYS A 77 -18.21 -17.79 -11.43
N SER A 78 -17.80 -19.02 -11.72
CA SER A 78 -18.49 -20.24 -11.25
C SER A 78 -18.43 -20.44 -9.73
N LYS A 79 -17.48 -19.77 -9.05
CA LYS A 79 -17.27 -19.84 -7.59
C LYS A 79 -17.01 -21.26 -7.06
N GLN A 80 -16.64 -22.21 -7.92
CA GLN A 80 -16.27 -23.56 -7.50
C GLN A 80 -14.79 -23.59 -7.11
N PRO A 81 -14.43 -23.93 -5.85
CA PRO A 81 -13.04 -23.82 -5.38
C PRO A 81 -12.03 -24.52 -6.29
N LYS A 82 -12.29 -25.78 -6.68
CA LYS A 82 -11.39 -26.53 -7.58
C LYS A 82 -11.23 -25.90 -8.96
N SER A 83 -12.31 -25.37 -9.55
CA SER A 83 -12.25 -24.70 -10.85
C SER A 83 -11.52 -23.36 -10.76
N VAL A 84 -11.76 -22.60 -9.68
CA VAL A 84 -11.04 -21.36 -9.36
C VAL A 84 -9.55 -21.63 -9.18
N GLN A 85 -9.20 -22.69 -8.45
CA GLN A 85 -7.81 -23.11 -8.26
C GLN A 85 -7.10 -23.33 -9.60
N ILE A 86 -7.66 -24.17 -10.47
CA ILE A 86 -7.08 -24.48 -11.79
C ILE A 86 -6.96 -23.20 -12.63
N ALA A 87 -8.02 -22.38 -12.66
CA ALA A 87 -8.04 -21.14 -13.44
C ALA A 87 -7.00 -20.13 -12.96
N LEU A 88 -6.88 -19.90 -11.65
CA LEU A 88 -5.87 -18.99 -11.10
C LEU A 88 -4.46 -19.47 -11.38
N THR A 89 -4.18 -20.77 -11.26
CA THR A 89 -2.85 -21.31 -11.59
C THR A 89 -2.49 -21.08 -13.06
N ALA A 90 -3.44 -21.29 -13.98
CA ALA A 90 -3.23 -21.00 -15.41
C ALA A 90 -2.98 -19.50 -15.65
N LEU A 91 -3.78 -18.63 -15.01
CA LEU A 91 -3.65 -17.18 -15.12
C LEU A 91 -2.31 -16.68 -14.56
N GLN A 92 -1.85 -17.21 -13.44
CA GLN A 92 -0.54 -16.88 -12.86
C GLN A 92 0.62 -17.21 -13.83
N ARG A 93 0.53 -18.34 -14.56
CA ARG A 93 1.52 -18.68 -15.61
C ARG A 93 1.45 -17.69 -16.76
N LEU A 94 0.25 -17.33 -17.23
CA LEU A 94 0.07 -16.34 -18.29
C LEU A 94 0.62 -14.96 -17.90
N ILE A 95 0.41 -14.53 -16.65
CA ILE A 95 0.99 -13.29 -16.10
C ILE A 95 2.52 -13.38 -16.10
N SER A 96 3.07 -14.51 -15.65
CA SER A 96 4.51 -14.74 -15.57
C SER A 96 5.22 -14.66 -16.93
N HIS A 97 4.50 -14.99 -18.00
CA HIS A 97 4.98 -14.96 -19.38
C HIS A 97 4.66 -13.64 -20.12
N GLU A 98 4.16 -12.61 -19.45
CA GLU A 98 3.88 -11.28 -20.02
C GLU A 98 2.91 -11.30 -21.22
N ILE A 99 1.92 -12.21 -21.20
CA ILE A 99 0.90 -12.36 -22.27
C ILE A 99 -0.34 -11.47 -22.00
N PHE A 100 -0.34 -10.70 -20.91
CA PHE A 100 -1.47 -9.87 -20.48
C PHE A 100 -1.46 -8.47 -21.09
N ASP A 101 -2.66 -7.95 -21.41
CA ASP A 101 -2.92 -6.54 -21.72
C ASP A 101 -3.55 -5.82 -20.51
N VAL A 102 -3.52 -4.49 -20.50
CA VAL A 102 -4.10 -3.62 -19.46
C VAL A 102 -5.60 -3.91 -19.24
N ASN A 103 -6.35 -4.13 -20.32
CA ASN A 103 -7.77 -4.46 -20.23
C ASN A 103 -8.01 -5.79 -19.53
N LEU A 104 -7.17 -6.79 -19.83
CA LEU A 104 -7.25 -8.12 -19.22
C LEU A 104 -6.88 -8.07 -17.74
N ALA A 105 -5.91 -7.25 -17.36
CA ALA A 105 -5.58 -7.00 -15.96
C ALA A 105 -6.77 -6.41 -15.20
N ARG A 106 -7.50 -5.46 -15.81
CA ARG A 106 -8.73 -4.89 -15.24
C ARG A 106 -9.80 -5.96 -14.99
N TYR A 107 -10.11 -6.78 -15.99
CA TYR A 107 -11.08 -7.86 -15.84
C TYR A 107 -10.68 -8.88 -14.78
N LEU A 108 -9.40 -9.26 -14.74
CA LEU A 108 -8.89 -10.19 -13.75
C LEU A 108 -9.00 -9.63 -12.32
N VAL A 109 -8.66 -8.35 -12.12
CA VAL A 109 -8.81 -7.71 -10.80
C VAL A 109 -10.28 -7.64 -10.38
N ASP A 110 -11.20 -7.39 -11.31
CA ASP A 110 -12.65 -7.42 -11.03
C ASP A 110 -13.14 -8.84 -10.66
N ASP A 111 -12.68 -9.88 -11.37
CA ASP A 111 -13.02 -11.26 -11.03
C ASP A 111 -12.42 -11.67 -9.66
N LEU A 112 -11.19 -11.25 -9.36
CA LEU A 112 -10.54 -11.48 -8.06
C LEU A 112 -11.24 -10.74 -6.91
N TRP A 113 -11.78 -9.55 -7.17
CA TRP A 113 -12.60 -8.82 -6.22
C TRP A 113 -13.83 -9.64 -5.82
N ILE A 114 -14.55 -10.19 -6.81
CA ILE A 114 -15.72 -11.03 -6.56
C ILE A 114 -15.33 -12.25 -5.74
N LEU A 115 -14.20 -12.92 -6.05
CA LEU A 115 -13.76 -14.08 -5.28
C LEU A 115 -13.44 -13.75 -3.82
N MET A 116 -12.80 -12.60 -3.56
CA MET A 116 -12.53 -12.13 -2.20
C MET A 116 -13.83 -11.86 -1.43
N GLU A 117 -14.85 -11.26 -2.06
CA GLU A 117 -16.15 -11.04 -1.40
C GLU A 117 -16.89 -12.35 -1.06
N ASN A 118 -16.59 -13.44 -1.76
CA ASN A 118 -17.18 -14.75 -1.49
C ASN A 118 -16.30 -15.63 -0.59
N GLU A 119 -15.18 -15.12 -0.06
CA GLU A 119 -14.21 -15.86 0.78
C GLU A 119 -13.67 -17.15 0.11
N ILE A 120 -13.41 -17.10 -1.21
CA ILE A 120 -12.97 -18.28 -2.00
C ILE A 120 -11.49 -18.17 -2.37
N GLU A 121 -10.69 -19.16 -1.98
CA GLU A 121 -9.27 -19.29 -2.39
C GLU A 121 -8.41 -18.03 -2.12
N GLU A 122 -8.63 -17.37 -0.98
CA GLU A 122 -8.00 -16.09 -0.60
C GLU A 122 -6.47 -16.08 -0.75
N LEU A 123 -5.79 -17.17 -0.39
CA LEU A 123 -4.34 -17.29 -0.53
C LEU A 123 -3.89 -17.22 -2.00
N ARG A 124 -4.64 -17.85 -2.91
CA ARG A 124 -4.33 -17.80 -4.35
C ARG A 124 -4.64 -16.43 -4.94
N ILE A 125 -5.64 -15.73 -4.42
CA ILE A 125 -5.90 -14.33 -4.78
C ILE A 125 -4.66 -13.49 -4.46
N LEU A 126 -4.12 -13.61 -3.24
CA LEU A 126 -2.92 -12.88 -2.81
C LEU A 126 -1.71 -13.21 -3.68
N GLN A 127 -1.46 -14.49 -3.97
CA GLN A 127 -0.36 -14.89 -4.86
C GLN A 127 -0.50 -14.28 -6.26
N THR A 128 -1.71 -14.28 -6.84
CA THR A 128 -1.97 -13.65 -8.14
C THR A 128 -1.76 -12.14 -8.08
N MET A 129 -2.19 -11.47 -7.00
CA MET A 129 -1.98 -10.04 -6.77
C MET A 129 -0.50 -9.67 -6.66
N THR A 130 0.29 -10.46 -5.94
CA THR A 130 1.74 -10.26 -5.83
C THR A 130 2.43 -10.35 -7.20
N LEU A 131 2.02 -11.33 -8.01
CA LEU A 131 2.54 -11.46 -9.38
C LEU A 131 2.15 -10.25 -10.23
N LEU A 132 0.88 -9.86 -10.25
CA LEU A 132 0.42 -8.67 -10.97
C LEU A 132 1.18 -7.39 -10.56
N GLY A 133 1.51 -7.24 -9.27
CA GLY A 133 2.32 -6.15 -8.75
C GLY A 133 3.75 -6.12 -9.28
N ASN A 134 4.37 -7.27 -9.51
CA ASN A 134 5.72 -7.34 -10.07
C ASN A 134 5.79 -6.85 -11.52
N TYR A 135 4.72 -7.00 -12.30
CA TYR A 135 4.69 -6.62 -13.72
C TYR A 135 4.17 -5.18 -13.90
N SER A 136 5.13 -4.25 -13.96
CA SER A 136 4.92 -2.82 -13.73
C SER A 136 4.23 -2.03 -14.84
N SER A 137 4.09 -2.58 -16.06
CA SER A 137 3.50 -1.85 -17.19
C SER A 137 1.97 -1.87 -17.22
N TYR A 138 1.31 -2.79 -16.51
CA TYR A 138 -0.12 -3.07 -16.71
C TYR A 138 -1.04 -2.53 -15.62
N VAL A 139 -0.51 -2.25 -14.42
CA VAL A 139 -1.31 -1.96 -13.22
C VAL A 139 -1.01 -0.54 -12.73
N THR A 140 -1.83 0.41 -13.19
CA THR A 140 -1.81 1.83 -12.80
C THR A 140 -3.23 2.33 -12.52
N GLY A 141 -3.36 3.43 -11.78
CA GLY A 141 -4.65 4.07 -11.51
C GLY A 141 -5.66 3.18 -10.79
N GLU A 142 -6.90 3.15 -11.27
CA GLU A 142 -8.01 2.42 -10.62
C GLU A 142 -7.74 0.92 -10.42
N VAL A 143 -7.01 0.28 -11.34
CA VAL A 143 -6.70 -1.15 -11.25
C VAL A 143 -5.74 -1.40 -10.09
N LEU A 144 -4.73 -0.55 -9.92
CA LEU A 144 -3.80 -0.60 -8.79
C LEU A 144 -4.52 -0.34 -7.46
N ALA A 145 -5.41 0.66 -7.44
CA ALA A 145 -6.21 0.98 -6.27
C ALA A 145 -7.01 -0.25 -5.81
N LYS A 146 -7.78 -0.87 -6.73
CA LYS A 146 -8.55 -2.08 -6.44
C LYS A 146 -7.67 -3.24 -5.95
N SER A 147 -6.53 -3.47 -6.58
CA SER A 147 -5.58 -4.51 -6.15
C SER A 147 -5.09 -4.29 -4.72
N LEU A 148 -4.72 -3.05 -4.37
CA LEU A 148 -4.34 -2.71 -3.00
C LEU A 148 -5.50 -2.92 -2.03
N VAL A 149 -6.72 -2.50 -2.38
CA VAL A 149 -7.90 -2.69 -1.52
C VAL A 149 -8.19 -4.17 -1.27
N ILE A 150 -8.08 -5.04 -2.27
CA ILE A 150 -8.21 -6.50 -2.08
C ILE A 150 -7.21 -6.99 -1.03
N CYS A 151 -5.93 -6.62 -1.16
CA CYS A 151 -4.90 -7.02 -0.20
C CYS A 151 -5.12 -6.43 1.20
N PHE A 152 -5.61 -5.19 1.30
CA PHE A 152 -5.97 -4.58 2.59
C PHE A 152 -7.14 -5.31 3.26
N ARG A 153 -8.20 -5.65 2.51
CA ARG A 153 -9.36 -6.38 3.05
C ARG A 153 -8.98 -7.77 3.53
N LEU A 154 -8.14 -8.49 2.78
CA LEU A 154 -7.64 -9.82 3.16
C LEU A 154 -6.72 -9.81 4.39
N ASN A 155 -6.21 -8.64 4.80
CA ASN A 155 -5.48 -8.49 6.07
C ASN A 155 -6.39 -8.65 7.30
N PHE A 156 -7.70 -8.70 7.09
CA PHE A 156 -8.73 -8.95 8.11
C PHE A 156 -9.50 -10.25 7.84
N ALA A 157 -8.94 -11.15 7.02
CA ALA A 157 -9.49 -12.49 6.82
C ALA A 157 -9.47 -13.31 8.12
N LYS A 158 -10.18 -14.44 8.12
CA LYS A 158 -10.26 -15.33 9.30
C LYS A 158 -9.01 -16.19 9.48
N ASP A 159 -8.35 -16.54 8.38
CA ASP A 159 -7.18 -17.41 8.39
C ASP A 159 -5.88 -16.62 8.67
N PRO A 160 -5.13 -16.94 9.74
CA PRO A 160 -3.84 -16.31 10.03
C PRO A 160 -2.81 -16.40 8.90
N LEU A 161 -2.83 -17.48 8.11
CA LEU A 161 -1.93 -17.62 6.96
C LEU A 161 -2.27 -16.58 5.89
N VAL A 162 -3.57 -16.36 5.64
CA VAL A 162 -4.06 -15.34 4.70
C VAL A 162 -3.70 -13.94 5.22
N ILE A 163 -3.94 -13.65 6.50
CA ILE A 163 -3.60 -12.36 7.13
C ILE A 163 -2.10 -12.04 6.96
N ASN A 164 -1.22 -12.98 7.32
CA ASN A 164 0.23 -12.78 7.23
C ASN A 164 0.68 -12.58 5.78
N THR A 165 0.16 -13.38 4.86
CA THR A 165 0.45 -13.25 3.42
C THR A 165 -0.05 -11.92 2.87
N ALA A 166 -1.24 -11.49 3.28
CA ALA A 166 -1.83 -10.22 2.88
C ALA A 166 -0.99 -9.04 3.37
N SER A 167 -0.57 -9.05 4.64
CA SER A 167 0.29 -8.03 5.23
C SER A 167 1.63 -7.90 4.49
N ALA A 168 2.27 -9.02 4.13
CA ALA A 168 3.48 -9.03 3.32
C ALA A 168 3.22 -8.47 1.90
N THR A 169 2.12 -8.90 1.27
CA THR A 169 1.74 -8.47 -0.09
C THR A 169 1.45 -6.97 -0.13
N VAL A 170 0.71 -6.42 0.85
CA VAL A 170 0.46 -4.98 0.96
C VAL A 170 1.77 -4.20 1.01
N ARG A 171 2.72 -4.61 1.88
CA ARG A 171 4.02 -3.93 2.01
C ARG A 171 4.81 -3.99 0.70
N GLN A 172 4.79 -5.14 0.02
CA GLN A 172 5.45 -5.30 -1.28
C GLN A 172 4.83 -4.41 -2.36
N LEU A 173 3.50 -4.42 -2.51
CA LEU A 173 2.81 -3.59 -3.49
C LEU A 173 3.06 -2.10 -3.24
N VAL A 174 2.96 -1.67 -1.97
CA VAL A 174 3.27 -0.28 -1.59
C VAL A 174 4.71 0.08 -1.94
N ALA A 175 5.69 -0.77 -1.62
CA ALA A 175 7.08 -0.54 -1.98
C ALA A 175 7.28 -0.41 -3.50
N GLN A 176 6.61 -1.26 -4.29
CA GLN A 176 6.66 -1.23 -5.75
C GLN A 176 6.08 0.05 -6.34
N VAL A 177 5.00 0.60 -5.79
CA VAL A 177 4.46 1.90 -6.23
C VAL A 177 5.53 2.98 -6.11
N TYR A 178 6.26 3.00 -5.01
CA TYR A 178 7.30 3.99 -4.75
C TYR A 178 8.59 3.75 -5.53
N GLU A 179 8.97 2.49 -5.74
CA GLU A 179 10.08 2.14 -6.62
C GLU A 179 9.85 2.68 -8.04
N ARG A 180 8.64 2.48 -8.58
CA ARG A 180 8.23 3.02 -9.90
C ARG A 180 8.20 4.55 -9.92
N CYS A 181 7.73 5.18 -8.85
CA CYS A 181 7.72 6.64 -8.72
C CYS A 181 9.15 7.21 -8.72
N SER A 182 10.10 6.53 -8.06
CA SER A 182 11.50 6.96 -7.98
C SER A 182 12.24 6.81 -9.31
N GLN A 183 11.97 5.74 -10.07
CA GLN A 183 12.61 5.48 -11.37
C GLN A 183 12.33 6.56 -12.44
N GLN A 184 11.21 7.29 -12.33
CA GLN A 184 10.87 8.36 -13.28
C GLN A 184 11.57 9.71 -12.99
N ASN A 185 12.25 9.85 -11.85
CA ASN A 185 12.94 11.09 -11.45
C ASN A 185 14.07 11.52 -12.42
N GLY A 186 14.46 10.67 -13.38
CA GLY A 186 15.45 10.99 -14.41
C GLY A 186 14.93 11.84 -15.58
N VAL A 187 13.61 11.99 -15.76
CA VAL A 187 13.03 12.74 -16.88
C VAL A 187 12.32 13.98 -16.35
N VAL A 188 13.10 15.01 -16.01
CA VAL A 188 12.58 16.33 -15.63
C VAL A 188 11.85 16.93 -16.83
N LYS A 189 10.54 16.73 -16.92
CA LYS A 189 9.69 17.55 -17.78
C LYS A 189 9.57 18.92 -17.10
N ASN A 190 10.48 19.82 -17.45
CA ASN A 190 10.34 21.26 -17.27
C ASN A 190 9.05 21.70 -17.97
N HIS A 191 7.93 21.71 -17.28
CA HIS A 191 6.78 22.52 -17.67
C HIS A 191 6.51 23.42 -16.47
N GLY A 192 6.49 24.74 -16.71
CA GLY A 192 6.19 25.78 -15.72
C GLY A 192 4.73 25.73 -15.24
N ILE A 193 4.25 24.54 -14.88
CA ILE A 193 2.93 24.30 -14.32
C ILE A 193 3.09 24.48 -12.81
N VAL A 194 2.34 25.44 -12.27
CA VAL A 194 2.26 25.69 -10.83
C VAL A 194 1.82 24.39 -10.16
N ALA A 195 2.63 23.86 -9.24
CA ALA A 195 2.32 22.67 -8.46
C ALA A 195 0.92 22.80 -7.85
N GLN A 196 0.01 21.91 -8.24
CA GLN A 196 -1.37 21.96 -7.79
C GLN A 196 -1.44 21.40 -6.37
N LYS A 197 -1.41 22.30 -5.38
CA LYS A 197 -1.54 22.00 -3.94
C LYS A 197 -2.98 21.71 -3.55
N VAL A 198 -3.59 20.70 -4.16
CA VAL A 198 -4.99 20.33 -3.91
C VAL A 198 -5.03 18.93 -3.33
N LEU A 199 -5.54 18.81 -2.11
CA LEU A 199 -5.96 17.53 -1.55
C LEU A 199 -7.35 17.23 -2.12
N GLY A 200 -7.52 16.06 -2.72
CA GLY A 200 -8.79 15.75 -3.37
C GLY A 200 -8.85 14.37 -3.98
N ARG A 201 -9.94 14.12 -4.71
CA ARG A 201 -10.19 12.85 -5.41
C ARG A 201 -9.33 12.63 -6.65
N ASN A 202 -8.78 13.71 -7.20
CA ASN A 202 -7.97 13.68 -8.40
C ASN A 202 -6.52 14.00 -8.02
N ALA A 203 -5.58 13.27 -8.60
CA ALA A 203 -4.17 13.57 -8.45
C ALA A 203 -3.83 14.92 -9.14
N PRO A 204 -2.84 15.66 -8.64
CA PRO A 204 -2.31 16.83 -9.31
C PRO A 204 -1.92 16.50 -10.76
N THR A 205 -2.40 17.30 -11.72
CA THR A 205 -2.12 17.06 -13.16
C THR A 205 -0.66 17.31 -13.54
N THR A 206 0.14 17.85 -12.61
CA THR A 206 1.58 18.04 -12.74
C THR A 206 2.35 16.73 -12.62
N LEU A 207 1.77 15.71 -11.99
CA LEU A 207 2.41 14.44 -11.73
C LEU A 207 2.23 13.47 -12.90
N SER A 208 3.23 12.64 -13.13
CA SER A 208 3.12 11.49 -14.02
C SER A 208 2.11 10.47 -13.49
N SER A 209 1.68 9.51 -14.31
CA SER A 209 0.75 8.46 -13.87
C SER A 209 1.26 7.67 -12.65
N THR A 210 2.56 7.38 -12.56
CA THR A 210 3.12 6.60 -11.44
C THR A 210 3.32 7.45 -10.19
N GLU A 211 3.62 8.73 -10.36
CA GLU A 211 3.70 9.69 -9.27
C GLU A 211 2.32 10.02 -8.70
N ALA A 212 1.31 10.11 -9.57
CA ALA A 212 -0.09 10.26 -9.20
C ALA A 212 -0.57 9.08 -8.35
N ASP A 213 -0.26 7.85 -8.75
CA ASP A 213 -0.58 6.65 -7.96
C ASP A 213 0.09 6.71 -6.56
N ALA A 214 1.38 7.06 -6.50
CA ALA A 214 2.11 7.19 -5.23
C ALA A 214 1.53 8.30 -4.33
N PHE A 215 1.17 9.44 -4.90
CA PHE A 215 0.56 10.58 -4.21
C PHE A 215 -0.81 10.22 -3.63
N MET A 216 -1.70 9.62 -4.45
CA MET A 216 -3.04 9.22 -4.02
C MET A 216 -2.98 8.14 -2.94
N LEU A 217 -2.09 7.14 -3.10
CA LEU A 217 -1.85 6.12 -2.10
C LEU A 217 -1.45 6.73 -0.75
N PHE A 218 -0.47 7.64 -0.74
CA PHE A 218 0.02 8.23 0.51
C PHE A 218 -1.03 9.09 1.20
N GLN A 219 -1.75 9.89 0.41
CA GLN A 219 -2.85 10.72 0.89
C GLN A 219 -3.89 9.86 1.61
N ASP A 220 -4.30 8.76 0.99
CA ASP A 220 -5.30 7.85 1.56
C ASP A 220 -4.77 7.10 2.77
N LEU A 221 -3.50 6.70 2.80
CA LEU A 221 -2.89 6.12 4.00
C LEU A 221 -2.95 7.09 5.19
N CYS A 222 -2.65 8.38 4.97
CA CYS A 222 -2.78 9.41 6.00
C CYS A 222 -4.22 9.56 6.49
N ARG A 223 -5.19 9.62 5.55
CA ARG A 223 -6.62 9.71 5.86
C ARG A 223 -7.13 8.51 6.65
N LEU A 224 -6.78 7.29 6.22
CA LEU A 224 -7.18 6.05 6.87
C LEU A 224 -6.60 5.96 8.30
N VAL A 225 -5.34 6.37 8.52
CA VAL A 225 -4.77 6.46 9.88
C VAL A 225 -5.54 7.49 10.74
N ASN A 226 -6.01 8.59 10.12
CA ASN A 226 -6.84 9.60 10.75
C ASN A 226 -8.31 9.17 10.98
N ALA A 227 -8.69 7.95 10.56
CA ALA A 227 -10.07 7.46 10.53
C ALA A 227 -11.00 8.30 9.63
N GLU A 228 -10.46 8.83 8.53
CA GLU A 228 -11.20 9.50 7.46
C GLU A 228 -11.37 8.57 6.26
N PRO A 229 -12.45 8.75 5.46
CA PRO A 229 -12.65 7.96 4.25
C PRO A 229 -11.55 8.24 3.20
N PRO A 230 -11.05 7.20 2.52
CA PRO A 230 -10.09 7.35 1.41
C PRO A 230 -10.79 7.92 0.17
N TYR A 231 -10.01 8.53 -0.73
CA TYR A 231 -10.53 9.02 -2.01
C TYR A 231 -10.29 8.08 -3.18
N TRP A 232 -9.19 7.31 -3.15
CA TRP A 232 -8.72 6.45 -4.23
C TRP A 232 -8.84 4.97 -3.87
N LEU A 233 -8.52 4.59 -2.62
CA LEU A 233 -8.66 3.24 -2.09
C LEU A 233 -10.12 2.91 -1.71
N LEU A 234 -11.01 3.00 -2.70
CA LEU A 234 -12.45 2.77 -2.53
C LEU A 234 -12.75 1.31 -2.17
N GLY A 235 -13.53 1.12 -1.11
CA GLY A 235 -13.94 -0.21 -0.62
C GLY A 235 -13.07 -0.76 0.51
N ILE A 236 -12.07 -0.02 1.00
CA ILE A 236 -11.44 -0.35 2.28
C ILE A 236 -12.47 -0.20 3.40
N THR A 237 -12.66 -1.27 4.16
CA THR A 237 -13.55 -1.32 5.32
C THR A 237 -12.83 -0.97 6.60
N GLU A 238 -11.65 -1.54 6.80
CA GLU A 238 -10.88 -1.42 8.03
C GLU A 238 -9.38 -1.32 7.74
N MET A 239 -8.68 -0.55 8.56
CA MET A 239 -7.21 -0.52 8.61
C MET A 239 -6.76 -0.21 10.03
N THR A 240 -5.84 -1.01 10.58
CA THR A 240 -5.28 -0.73 11.90
C THR A 240 -4.32 0.46 11.83
N ARG A 241 -4.38 1.33 12.84
CA ARG A 241 -3.44 2.47 12.94
C ARG A 241 -1.98 2.02 13.00
N THR A 242 -1.70 0.86 13.60
CA THR A 242 -0.36 0.28 13.67
C THR A 242 0.18 -0.05 12.29
N LEU A 243 -0.61 -0.72 11.43
CA LEU A 243 -0.23 -1.01 10.06
C LEU A 243 -0.03 0.29 9.26
N GLY A 244 -0.98 1.21 9.32
CA GLY A 244 -0.88 2.47 8.58
C GLY A 244 0.34 3.30 8.97
N LEU A 245 0.63 3.44 10.27
CA LEU A 245 1.82 4.15 10.74
C LEU A 245 3.13 3.43 10.35
N ASP A 246 3.17 2.10 10.36
CA ASP A 246 4.34 1.35 9.88
C ASP A 246 4.56 1.55 8.38
N LEU A 247 3.48 1.62 7.58
CA LEU A 247 3.57 1.90 6.15
C LEU A 247 4.04 3.33 5.89
N LEU A 248 3.48 4.33 6.60
CA LEU A 248 3.90 5.73 6.48
C LEU A 248 5.40 5.90 6.83
N ASP A 249 5.86 5.32 7.95
CA ASP A 249 7.29 5.35 8.33
C ASP A 249 8.15 4.66 7.28
N SER A 250 7.76 3.47 6.81
CA SER A 250 8.51 2.72 5.79
C SER A 250 8.64 3.49 4.47
N ILE A 251 7.55 4.08 3.98
CA ILE A 251 7.53 4.87 2.74
C ILE A 251 8.47 6.07 2.85
N LEU A 252 8.34 6.84 3.94
CA LEU A 252 9.14 8.04 4.18
C LEU A 252 10.61 7.72 4.42
N MET A 253 10.93 6.57 5.01
CA MET A 253 12.30 6.16 5.26
C MET A 253 13.00 5.69 3.97
N GLN A 254 12.27 5.02 3.07
CA GLN A 254 12.83 4.41 1.85
C GLN A 254 12.90 5.38 0.67
N ASN A 255 12.08 6.43 0.63
CA ASN A 255 11.93 7.30 -0.55
C ASN A 255 12.21 8.80 -0.29
N PRO A 256 13.34 9.17 0.34
CA PRO A 256 13.60 10.56 0.74
C PRO A 256 13.62 11.55 -0.44
N ASP A 257 14.10 11.12 -1.60
CA ASP A 257 14.25 11.99 -2.77
C ASP A 257 12.90 12.46 -3.32
N VAL A 258 11.92 11.54 -3.40
CA VAL A 258 10.56 11.85 -3.87
C VAL A 258 9.91 12.91 -2.98
N PHE A 259 10.03 12.76 -1.66
CA PHE A 259 9.41 13.64 -0.68
C PHE A 259 10.17 14.94 -0.42
N SER A 260 11.45 15.04 -0.81
CA SER A 260 12.28 16.24 -0.60
C SER A 260 12.42 17.11 -1.84
N GLN A 261 12.21 16.56 -3.05
CA GLN A 261 12.41 17.28 -4.30
C GLN A 261 11.09 17.80 -4.90
N LYS A 262 9.98 17.07 -4.72
CA LYS A 262 8.71 17.39 -5.40
C LYS A 262 7.79 18.23 -4.51
N PRO A 263 7.32 19.40 -4.97
CA PRO A 263 6.52 20.31 -4.17
C PRO A 263 5.17 19.71 -3.72
N GLU A 264 4.59 18.79 -4.50
CA GLU A 264 3.34 18.09 -4.17
C GLU A 264 3.53 17.14 -2.97
N PHE A 265 4.62 16.38 -2.93
CA PHE A 265 4.91 15.48 -1.80
C PHE A 265 5.31 16.25 -0.55
N ILE A 266 6.05 17.35 -0.71
CA ILE A 266 6.34 18.29 0.38
C ILE A 266 5.05 18.85 0.98
N PHE A 267 4.09 19.22 0.13
CA PHE A 267 2.80 19.74 0.57
C PHE A 267 2.02 18.70 1.39
N ILE A 268 1.99 17.44 0.98
CA ILE A 268 1.40 16.35 1.76
C ILE A 268 2.08 16.19 3.14
N LEU A 269 3.42 16.30 3.22
CA LEU A 269 4.11 16.23 4.51
C LEU A 269 3.60 17.31 5.47
N LYS A 270 3.47 18.55 4.98
CA LYS A 270 3.06 19.71 5.78
C LYS A 270 1.58 19.70 6.14
N GLU A 271 0.70 19.40 5.20
CA GLU A 271 -0.74 19.55 5.39
C GLU A 271 -1.42 18.28 5.92
N LEU A 272 -0.83 17.10 5.71
CA LEU A 272 -1.41 15.83 6.15
C LEU A 272 -0.59 15.16 7.23
N VAL A 273 0.69 14.89 6.99
CA VAL A 273 1.50 14.07 7.91
C VAL A 273 1.75 14.80 9.22
N CYS A 274 2.20 16.06 9.16
CA CYS A 274 2.54 16.81 10.37
C CYS A 274 1.31 17.04 11.28
N PRO A 275 0.15 17.50 10.77
CA PRO A 275 -1.07 17.62 11.56
C PRO A 275 -1.58 16.28 12.09
N LEU A 276 -1.49 15.21 11.30
CA LEU A 276 -1.87 13.86 11.73
C LEU A 276 -1.04 13.42 12.95
N VAL A 277 0.28 13.57 12.89
CA VAL A 277 1.19 13.21 13.98
C VAL A 277 0.87 14.01 15.24
N VAL A 278 0.70 15.33 15.12
CA VAL A 278 0.33 16.20 16.26
C VAL A 278 -1.01 15.78 16.87
N LYS A 279 -2.02 15.53 16.02
CA LYS A 279 -3.35 15.10 16.45
C LYS A 279 -3.31 13.76 17.19
N LEU A 280 -2.57 12.77 16.69
CA LEU A 280 -2.44 11.46 17.32
C LEU A 280 -1.63 11.49 18.62
N PHE A 281 -0.74 12.47 18.80
CA PHE A 281 -0.08 12.71 20.07
C PHE A 281 -0.93 13.49 21.09
N SER A 282 -1.95 14.22 20.66
CA SER A 282 -2.74 15.10 21.53
C SER A 282 -3.42 14.43 22.73
N PRO A 283 -3.96 13.20 22.66
CA PRO A 283 -4.53 12.53 23.85
C PRO A 283 -3.47 12.19 24.89
N ASN A 284 -2.25 11.86 24.42
CA ASN A 284 -1.14 11.45 25.28
C ASN A 284 -0.61 12.63 26.11
N LEU A 285 -0.66 13.85 25.58
CA LEU A 285 -0.32 15.07 26.32
C LEU A 285 -1.21 15.24 27.57
N LYS A 286 -2.52 14.99 27.42
CA LYS A 286 -3.53 15.22 28.47
C LYS A 286 -3.54 14.14 29.56
N TYR A 287 -3.13 12.91 29.24
CA TYR A 287 -3.23 11.79 30.17
C TYR A 287 -2.33 11.91 31.40
N GLY A 288 -1.09 12.40 31.25
CA GLY A 288 -0.19 12.63 32.39
C GLY A 288 -0.72 13.66 33.41
N GLN A 289 -1.41 14.70 32.94
CA GLN A 289 -2.03 15.71 33.83
C GLN A 289 -3.20 15.15 34.66
N LYS A 290 -4.00 14.25 34.08
CA LYS A 290 -5.15 13.65 34.78
C LYS A 290 -4.74 12.67 35.89
N GLN A 291 -3.55 12.06 35.82
CA GLN A 291 -3.11 11.09 36.83
C GLN A 291 -2.72 11.77 38.16
N LEU A 292 -2.11 12.95 38.10
CA LEU A 292 -1.83 13.77 39.29
C LEU A 292 -3.09 14.36 39.93
N HIS A 293 -4.06 14.82 39.12
CA HIS A 293 -5.29 15.42 39.64
C HIS A 293 -6.32 14.38 40.12
N GLY A 294 -6.34 13.17 39.53
CA GLY A 294 -7.29 12.10 39.90
C GLY A 294 -6.98 11.42 41.24
N GLN A 295 -5.75 11.50 41.74
CA GLN A 295 -5.38 10.94 43.05
C GLN A 295 -5.77 11.84 44.23
N LEU A 296 -6.02 13.14 44.00
CA LEU A 296 -6.38 14.08 45.06
C LEU A 296 -7.90 14.27 45.23
N MET A 297 -8.73 13.72 44.33
CA MET A 297 -10.20 13.95 44.30
C MET A 297 -11.02 12.66 44.09
N ALA A 298 -10.48 11.47 44.35
CA ALA A 298 -11.26 10.23 44.31
C ALA A 298 -12.01 10.01 45.63
N GLY A 299 -13.19 10.62 45.77
CA GLY A 299 -14.18 10.22 46.77
C GLY A 299 -14.85 8.89 46.37
N PRO A 300 -15.39 8.09 47.32
CA PRO A 300 -15.73 6.68 47.07
C PRO A 300 -16.91 6.42 46.11
N ASN A 301 -17.62 7.43 45.62
CA ASN A 301 -18.94 7.27 45.00
C ASN A 301 -19.11 8.02 43.67
N SER A 302 -18.44 7.59 42.61
CA SER A 302 -18.85 7.98 41.25
C SER A 302 -18.77 6.79 40.30
N THR A 303 -19.92 6.14 40.10
CA THR A 303 -20.22 5.18 39.04
C THR A 303 -20.24 5.89 37.68
N GLU A 304 -19.07 6.25 37.16
CA GLU A 304 -18.94 6.79 35.81
C GLU A 304 -18.57 5.70 34.79
N ASN A 305 -19.32 5.71 33.69
CA ASN A 305 -19.32 4.78 32.56
C ASN A 305 -17.92 4.30 32.10
N VAL A 306 -17.66 3.01 32.35
CA VAL A 306 -16.41 2.28 32.04
C VAL A 306 -16.11 2.22 30.53
N SER A 307 -17.12 2.37 29.66
CA SER A 307 -17.00 2.22 28.21
C SER A 307 -16.30 3.40 27.49
N SER A 308 -16.22 4.59 28.10
CA SER A 308 -15.55 5.76 27.50
C SER A 308 -14.07 5.92 27.91
N ARG A 309 -13.64 5.29 29.01
CA ARG A 309 -12.26 5.40 29.54
C ARG A 309 -11.21 4.62 28.74
N ALA A 310 -11.61 3.67 27.90
CA ALA A 310 -10.68 2.82 27.16
C ALA A 310 -9.98 3.54 25.98
N MET A 311 -10.60 4.58 25.41
CA MET A 311 -10.04 5.31 24.26
C MET A 311 -9.04 6.41 24.62
N ASP A 312 -8.98 6.83 25.90
CA ASP A 312 -8.14 7.93 26.36
C ASP A 312 -6.75 7.48 26.84
N LYS A 313 -6.52 6.17 26.99
CA LYS A 313 -5.23 5.66 27.48
C LYS A 313 -4.20 5.64 26.35
N PRO A 314 -2.99 6.20 26.54
CA PRO A 314 -1.92 6.13 25.54
C PRO A 314 -1.60 4.66 25.21
N TYR A 315 -1.81 4.26 23.96
CA TYR A 315 -1.54 2.90 23.50
C TYR A 315 -0.10 2.78 23.00
N PHE A 316 0.72 2.03 23.75
CA PHE A 316 2.17 1.91 23.53
C PHE A 316 2.55 1.63 22.06
N PRO A 317 1.95 0.65 21.35
CA PRO A 317 2.32 0.36 19.96
C PRO A 317 2.10 1.51 18.99
N ILE A 318 1.13 2.39 19.24
CA ILE A 318 0.88 3.59 18.42
C ILE A 318 1.91 4.66 18.75
N VAL A 319 2.13 4.95 20.04
CA VAL A 319 3.10 5.97 20.48
C VAL A 319 4.52 5.65 19.98
N LEU A 320 4.95 4.40 20.10
CA LEU A 320 6.25 3.95 19.59
C LEU A 320 6.40 4.27 18.09
N ARG A 321 5.37 3.97 17.29
CA ARG A 321 5.38 4.22 15.84
C ARG A 321 5.34 5.71 15.52
N LEU A 322 4.58 6.50 16.28
CA LEU A 322 4.58 7.95 16.12
C LEU A 322 5.94 8.56 16.44
N ASN A 323 6.63 8.11 17.50
CA ASN A 323 7.98 8.57 17.82
C ASN A 323 8.98 8.19 16.72
N ARG A 324 8.88 6.98 16.16
CA ARG A 324 9.68 6.56 15.01
C ARG A 324 9.41 7.43 13.78
N LEU A 325 8.14 7.73 13.49
CA LEU A 325 7.75 8.60 12.39
C LEU A 325 8.27 10.04 12.59
N VAL A 326 8.14 10.61 13.79
CA VAL A 326 8.73 11.91 14.15
C VAL A 326 10.24 11.91 13.94
N LEU A 327 10.92 10.85 14.39
CA LEU A 327 12.35 10.71 14.18
C LEU A 327 12.69 10.69 12.69
N THR A 328 11.95 9.96 11.86
CA THR A 328 12.13 9.94 10.40
C THR A 328 11.94 11.34 9.79
N LEU A 329 10.88 12.06 10.19
CA LEU A 329 10.59 13.43 9.75
C LEU A 329 11.74 14.39 10.08
N ILE A 330 12.18 14.40 11.33
CA ILE A 330 13.27 15.27 11.80
C ILE A 330 14.58 14.91 11.10
N LEU A 331 14.94 13.62 11.05
CA LEU A 331 16.23 13.20 10.53
C LEU A 331 16.39 13.40 9.02
N ARG A 332 15.33 13.23 8.23
CA ARG A 332 15.40 13.28 6.76
C ARG A 332 14.83 14.54 6.14
N TYR A 333 13.86 15.20 6.79
CA TYR A 333 13.05 16.26 6.18
C TYR A 333 13.15 17.62 6.90
N HIS A 334 14.06 17.80 7.86
CA HIS A 334 14.24 19.04 8.63
C HIS A 334 14.44 20.31 7.78
N ARG A 335 15.02 20.20 6.58
CA ARG A 335 15.24 21.36 5.68
C ARG A 335 13.95 21.88 5.08
N VAL A 336 12.99 20.99 4.85
CA VAL A 336 11.71 21.33 4.23
C VAL A 336 10.64 21.62 5.29
N LEU A 337 10.75 20.98 6.45
CA LEU A 337 9.81 21.01 7.57
C LEU A 337 10.36 21.79 8.78
N SER A 338 10.95 22.97 8.59
CA SER A 338 11.60 23.71 9.68
C SER A 338 10.61 24.05 10.81
N THR A 339 9.48 24.67 10.50
CA THR A 339 8.47 25.04 11.51
C THR A 339 7.88 23.80 12.20
N GLU A 340 7.61 22.73 11.45
CA GLU A 340 7.01 21.52 11.99
C GLU A 340 8.00 20.73 12.87
N CYS A 341 9.30 20.75 12.53
CA CYS A 341 10.34 20.18 13.38
C CYS A 341 10.45 20.88 14.73
N GLU A 342 10.30 22.20 14.79
CA GLU A 342 10.25 22.95 16.06
C GLU A 342 9.09 22.49 16.95
N ILE A 343 7.91 22.28 16.36
CA ILE A 343 6.73 21.73 17.05
C ILE A 343 7.03 20.33 17.58
N PHE A 344 7.64 19.46 16.76
CA PHE A 344 7.96 18.09 17.17
C PHE A 344 9.03 18.04 18.27
N LEU A 345 10.06 18.87 18.20
CA LEU A 345 11.08 18.99 19.25
C LEU A 345 10.44 19.45 20.56
N SER A 346 9.62 20.50 20.51
CA SER A 346 8.87 21.00 21.68
C SER A 346 7.96 19.92 22.27
N LEU A 347 7.32 19.13 21.42
CA LEU A 347 6.46 18.02 21.82
C LEU A 347 7.26 16.91 22.52
N LEU A 348 8.40 16.51 21.95
CA LEU A 348 9.31 15.51 22.55
C LEU A 348 9.82 15.96 23.91
N LEU A 349 10.17 17.24 24.07
CA LEU A 349 10.59 17.78 25.36
C LEU A 349 9.47 17.74 26.40
N LYS A 350 8.23 18.11 26.03
CA LYS A 350 7.04 17.96 26.91
C LYS A 350 6.75 16.51 27.31
N PHE A 351 7.25 15.53 26.56
CA PHE A 351 7.10 14.12 26.91
C PHE A 351 8.13 13.66 27.95
N LEU A 352 9.15 14.46 28.24
CA LEU A 352 10.16 14.21 29.27
C LEU A 352 9.73 14.68 30.66
N ASP A 353 8.69 15.52 30.75
CA ASP A 353 8.15 16.04 32.00
C ASP A 353 7.90 14.93 33.03
N GLN A 354 8.16 15.23 34.30
CA GLN A 354 8.08 14.26 35.40
C GLN A 354 6.67 13.69 35.59
N ASP A 355 5.65 14.43 35.17
CA ASP A 355 4.23 14.07 35.25
C ASP A 355 3.80 13.01 34.20
N LYS A 356 4.72 12.56 33.34
CA LYS A 356 4.45 11.57 32.29
C LYS A 356 4.83 10.16 32.73
N ILE A 357 4.15 9.16 32.17
CA ILE A 357 4.40 7.74 32.45
C ILE A 357 5.83 7.35 32.01
N ASP A 358 6.52 6.52 32.80
CA ASP A 358 7.94 6.20 32.60
C ASP A 358 8.29 5.65 31.22
N TRP A 359 7.49 4.71 30.68
CA TRP A 359 7.76 4.18 29.33
C TRP A 359 7.60 5.25 28.24
N TYR A 360 6.75 6.25 28.46
CA TYR A 360 6.54 7.35 27.54
C TYR A 360 7.76 8.27 27.51
N ARG A 361 8.29 8.58 28.71
CA ARG A 361 9.53 9.33 28.91
C ARG A 361 10.72 8.58 28.29
N ALA A 362 10.82 7.27 28.50
CA ALA A 362 11.88 6.44 27.93
C ALA A 362 11.92 6.51 26.38
N LEU A 363 10.75 6.41 25.72
CA LEU A 363 10.65 6.54 24.26
C LEU A 363 11.05 7.94 23.75
N ALA A 364 10.65 8.99 24.48
CA ALA A 364 11.03 10.36 24.15
C ALA A 364 12.54 10.58 24.30
N ILE A 365 13.15 10.09 25.39
CA ILE A 365 14.61 10.15 25.61
C ILE A 365 15.35 9.42 24.49
N GLU A 366 14.91 8.21 24.12
CA GLU A 366 15.53 7.45 23.03
C GLU A 366 15.50 8.25 21.71
N THR A 367 14.37 8.90 21.43
CA THR A 367 14.19 9.71 20.22
C THR A 367 15.10 10.94 20.24
N VAL A 368 15.14 11.67 21.35
CA VAL A 368 16.01 12.84 21.55
C VAL A 368 17.49 12.45 21.45
N TYR A 369 17.89 11.33 22.07
CA TYR A 369 19.26 10.82 21.99
C TYR A 369 19.69 10.56 20.54
N LYS A 370 18.83 9.93 19.72
CA LYS A 370 19.09 9.68 18.30
C LYS A 370 19.23 10.97 17.48
N ILE A 371 18.51 12.03 17.87
CA ILE A 371 18.62 13.36 17.26
C ILE A 371 19.95 14.01 17.63
N VAL A 372 20.26 14.11 18.93
CA VAL A 372 21.47 14.76 19.48
C VAL A 372 22.75 14.07 19.00
N LYS A 373 22.72 12.76 18.74
CA LYS A 373 23.87 12.02 18.19
C LYS A 373 24.30 12.55 16.81
N LYS A 374 23.43 13.23 16.06
CA LYS A 374 23.74 13.77 14.73
C LYS A 374 24.20 15.24 14.81
N LYS A 375 25.52 15.46 14.78
CA LYS A 375 26.16 16.79 14.86
C LYS A 375 25.62 17.80 13.84
N GLU A 376 25.48 17.39 12.58
CA GLU A 376 24.98 18.25 11.50
C GLU A 376 23.57 18.78 11.77
N LEU A 377 22.72 17.94 12.38
CA LEU A 377 21.34 18.29 12.68
C LEU A 377 21.26 19.29 13.85
N LEU A 378 22.11 19.13 14.87
CA LEU A 378 22.22 20.09 15.97
C LEU A 378 22.70 21.46 15.49
N LYS A 379 23.70 21.48 14.61
CA LYS A 379 24.18 22.72 14.00
C LYS A 379 23.05 23.41 13.24
N TYR A 380 22.33 22.65 12.42
CA TYR A 380 21.16 23.17 11.70
C TYR A 380 20.11 23.77 12.64
N PHE A 381 19.78 23.10 13.76
CA PHE A 381 18.81 23.63 14.72
C PHE A 381 19.30 24.90 15.43
N CYS A 382 20.57 24.94 15.84
CA CYS A 382 21.16 26.13 16.44
C CYS A 382 21.13 27.32 15.47
N ASP A 383 21.47 27.09 14.20
CA ASP A 383 21.45 28.14 13.17
C ASP A 383 20.00 28.58 12.85
N THR A 384 19.05 27.64 12.84
CA THR A 384 17.67 27.88 12.39
C THR A 384 16.76 28.44 13.48
N TYR A 385 16.96 28.09 14.75
CA TYR A 385 16.09 28.47 15.86
C TYR A 385 16.80 29.39 16.86
N ASP A 386 17.97 28.99 17.37
CA ASP A 386 18.62 29.65 18.52
C ASP A 386 19.40 30.90 18.13
N SER A 387 20.01 30.90 16.94
CA SER A 387 20.85 32.00 16.44
C SER A 387 20.03 33.18 15.88
N LYS A 388 18.69 33.12 15.95
CA LYS A 388 17.81 34.18 15.47
C LYS A 388 17.66 35.31 16.51
N PRO A 389 17.60 36.58 16.07
CA PRO A 389 17.58 37.74 16.97
C PRO A 389 16.35 37.81 17.89
N TYR A 390 15.26 37.09 17.56
CA TYR A 390 14.02 37.02 18.35
C TYR A 390 13.89 35.73 19.16
N SER A 391 14.93 34.89 19.24
CA SER A 391 14.87 33.66 20.03
C SER A 391 14.86 33.98 21.53
N THR A 392 14.02 33.27 22.29
CA THR A 392 13.98 33.35 23.76
C THR A 392 15.34 32.93 24.31
N LYS A 393 16.08 33.88 24.88
CA LYS A 393 17.39 33.63 25.52
C LYS A 393 17.27 32.88 26.83
#